data_AF-A0A836VN72-F1
#
_entry.id   AF-A0A836VN72-F1
#
_cell.length_a   1.000
_cell.length_b   1.000
_cell.length_c   1.000
_cell.angle_alpha   90.00
_cell.angle_beta   90.00
_cell.angle_gamma   90.00
#
_symmetry.space_group_name_H-M   'P 1'
#
loop_
_entity.id
_entity.type
_entity.pdbx_description
1 polymer ?
#
loop_
_entity_poly.entity_id
_entity_poly.type
_entity_poly.pdbx_seq_one_letter_code
_entity_poly.pdbx_strand_id
1 'polypeptide(L)'
;MTFIVGCIGISCGFFYASNLAFVGALVLEASTILDRCDGEVARIRLKESKFGQWFDTALDQLSYFSMFLGISICINNPKFFISSPEIIILKQISILNILLYIMFLTIILFFMIRRTKNGSLAYYPKEVDSIIPVNKRSLFYRFISKFRFLLKREYFSPGMIFVSLIGYEFAIIISFILLFFALIHLTSDYLEMNKKIDITY
;
A
#
# COMPACT_ATOMS: atom_id res chain seq x y z
N MET A 1 20.46 -7.75 -1.41
CA MET A 1 19.93 -7.34 -0.10
C MET A 1 18.42 -7.25 -0.15
N THR A 2 17.86 -6.57 -1.16
CA THR A 2 16.42 -6.51 -1.49
C THR A 2 15.64 -7.80 -1.24
N PHE A 3 16.08 -8.96 -1.74
CA PHE A 3 15.37 -10.23 -1.52
C PHE A 3 15.22 -10.60 -0.03
N ILE A 4 16.31 -10.48 0.74
CA ILE A 4 16.32 -10.79 2.18
C ILE A 4 15.41 -9.80 2.92
N VAL A 5 15.52 -8.50 2.61
CA VAL A 5 14.69 -7.45 3.20
C VAL A 5 13.21 -7.67 2.86
N GLY A 6 12.89 -8.05 1.63
CA GLY A 6 11.56 -8.42 1.20
C GLY A 6 11.01 -9.64 1.95
N CYS A 7 11.81 -10.69 2.16
CA CYS A 7 11.41 -11.82 2.99
C CYS A 7 11.11 -11.42 4.44
N ILE A 8 11.92 -10.53 5.03
CA ILE A 8 11.66 -9.96 6.35
C ILE A 8 10.33 -9.20 6.33
N GLY A 9 10.10 -8.35 5.33
CA GLY A 9 8.84 -7.62 5.16
C GLY A 9 7.63 -8.54 5.05
N ILE A 10 7.69 -9.56 4.21
CA ILE A 10 6.62 -10.56 4.05
C ILE A 10 6.37 -11.32 5.36
N SER A 11 7.41 -11.55 6.17
CA SER A 11 7.24 -12.25 7.45
C SER A 11 6.35 -11.51 8.45
N CYS A 12 6.12 -10.19 8.28
CA CYS A 12 5.23 -9.42 9.16
C CYS A 12 3.83 -10.03 9.26
N GLY A 13 3.30 -10.58 8.15
CA GLY A 13 1.96 -11.17 8.10
C GLY A 13 1.79 -12.35 9.06
N PHE A 14 2.84 -13.14 9.32
CA PHE A 14 2.78 -14.23 10.30
C PHE A 14 2.59 -13.72 11.73
N PHE A 15 3.25 -12.61 12.08
CA PHE A 15 3.06 -11.97 13.39
C PHE A 15 1.67 -11.37 13.52
N TYR A 16 1.17 -10.70 12.47
CA TYR A 16 -0.22 -10.24 12.44
C TYR A 16 -1.21 -11.40 12.56
N ALA A 17 -0.99 -12.53 11.90
CA ALA A 17 -1.87 -13.71 11.99
C ALA A 17 -1.86 -14.36 13.38
N SER A 18 -0.77 -14.20 14.13
CA SER A 18 -0.55 -14.82 15.44
C SER A 18 -0.98 -13.94 16.62
N ASN A 19 -1.80 -12.92 16.37
CA ASN A 19 -2.22 -11.91 17.37
C ASN A 19 -1.05 -11.10 17.97
N LEU A 20 0.02 -10.91 17.20
CA LEU A 20 1.21 -10.12 17.56
C LEU A 20 1.33 -8.90 16.64
N ALA A 21 0.24 -8.15 16.46
CA ALA A 21 0.18 -7.00 15.55
C ALA A 21 1.33 -6.00 15.73
N PHE A 22 1.69 -5.70 16.98
CA PHE A 22 2.78 -4.76 17.27
C PHE A 22 4.13 -5.26 16.74
N VAL A 23 4.44 -6.54 16.94
CA VAL A 23 5.66 -7.15 16.40
C VAL A 23 5.60 -7.16 14.87
N GLY A 24 4.44 -7.49 14.29
CA GLY A 24 4.24 -7.41 12.84
C GLY A 24 4.49 -6.01 12.28
N ALA A 25 3.97 -4.97 12.94
CA ALA A 25 4.19 -3.58 12.57
C ALA A 25 5.68 -3.18 12.65
N LEU A 26 6.38 -3.58 13.72
CA LEU A 26 7.81 -3.33 13.86
C LEU A 26 8.64 -4.04 12.79
N VAL A 27 8.27 -5.27 12.41
CA VAL A 27 8.95 -6.02 11.35
C VAL A 27 8.74 -5.35 9.98
N LEU A 28 7.53 -4.86 9.71
CA LEU A 28 7.22 -4.11 8.49
C LEU A 28 7.99 -2.78 8.43
N GLU A 29 8.12 -2.08 9.56
CA GLU A 29 8.90 -0.84 9.64
C GLU A 29 10.39 -1.09 9.49
N ALA A 30 10.92 -2.11 10.16
CA ALA A 30 12.31 -2.50 10.02
C ALA A 30 12.66 -2.85 8.57
N SER A 31 11.82 -3.62 7.87
CA SER A 31 12.04 -3.92 6.45
C SER A 31 12.00 -2.66 5.60
N THR A 32 11.04 -1.76 5.86
CA THR A 32 10.91 -0.47 5.15
C THR A 32 12.14 0.43 5.33
N ILE A 33 12.71 0.50 6.54
CA ILE A 33 13.93 1.27 6.80
C ILE A 33 15.12 0.66 6.05
N LEU A 34 15.31 -0.66 6.15
CA LEU A 34 16.41 -1.37 5.49
C LEU A 34 16.35 -1.24 3.97
N ASP A 35 15.14 -1.31 3.41
CA ASP A 35 14.91 -1.23 1.98
C ASP A 35 15.27 0.15 1.41
N ARG A 36 14.90 1.21 2.13
CA ARG A 36 15.32 2.57 1.79
C ARG A 36 16.84 2.73 1.83
N CYS A 37 17.51 2.11 2.79
CA CYS A 37 18.97 2.09 2.82
C CYS A 37 19.57 1.37 1.60
N ASP A 38 19.02 0.23 1.17
CA ASP A 38 19.48 -0.50 -0.02
C ASP A 38 19.32 0.37 -1.29
N GLY A 39 18.17 1.04 -1.43
CA GLY A 39 17.89 1.97 -2.53
C GLY A 39 18.85 3.16 -2.60
N GLU A 40 19.13 3.82 -1.47
CA GLU A 40 20.10 4.93 -1.43
C GLU A 40 21.53 4.47 -1.73
N VAL A 41 21.93 3.31 -1.23
CA VAL A 41 23.25 2.73 -1.53
C VAL A 41 23.37 2.39 -3.01
N ALA A 42 22.31 1.88 -3.65
CA ALA A 42 22.27 1.62 -5.08
C ALA A 42 22.41 2.91 -5.91
N ARG A 43 21.73 4.00 -5.51
CA ARG A 43 21.86 5.34 -6.13
C ARG A 43 23.29 5.86 -6.06
N ILE A 44 23.87 5.88 -4.87
CA ILE A 44 25.22 6.41 -4.64
C ILE A 44 26.26 5.61 -5.44
N ARG A 45 26.05 4.30 -5.58
CA ARG A 45 26.94 3.42 -6.35
C ARG A 45 26.63 3.37 -7.85
N LEU A 46 25.64 4.12 -8.34
CA LEU A 46 25.17 4.08 -9.74
C LEU A 46 24.83 2.66 -10.22
N LYS A 47 24.28 1.83 -9.31
CA LYS A 47 23.89 0.43 -9.56
C LYS A 47 22.39 0.23 -9.69
N GLU A 48 21.62 1.31 -9.84
CA GLU A 48 20.19 1.21 -10.09
C GLU A 48 19.91 0.51 -11.42
N SER A 49 18.92 -0.39 -11.42
CA SER A 49 18.45 -1.06 -12.63
C SER A 49 16.92 -1.08 -12.65
N LYS A 50 16.34 -1.07 -13.86
CA LYS A 50 14.88 -1.15 -14.02
C LYS A 50 14.30 -2.44 -13.43
N PHE A 51 14.99 -3.56 -13.64
CA PHE A 51 14.59 -4.84 -13.05
C PHE A 51 14.60 -4.76 -11.52
N GLY A 52 15.66 -4.20 -10.93
CA GLY A 52 15.76 -4.00 -9.48
C GLY A 52 14.60 -3.19 -8.91
N GLN A 53 14.24 -2.07 -9.55
CA GLN A 53 13.11 -1.23 -9.11
C GLN A 53 11.75 -1.96 -9.13
N TRP A 54 11.51 -2.79 -10.15
CA TRP A 54 10.28 -3.60 -10.24
C TRP A 54 10.27 -4.72 -9.21
N PHE A 55 11.42 -5.38 -9.01
CA PHE A 55 11.57 -6.45 -8.04
C PHE A 55 11.37 -5.95 -6.60
N ASP A 56 11.97 -4.80 -6.29
CA ASP A 56 11.79 -4.04 -5.05
C ASP A 56 10.31 -3.71 -4.79
N THR A 57 9.67 -3.06 -5.77
CA THR A 57 8.23 -2.75 -5.70
C THR A 57 7.39 -4.02 -5.51
N ALA A 58 7.71 -5.14 -6.17
CA ALA A 58 6.97 -6.38 -6.00
C ALA A 58 7.07 -6.93 -4.56
N LEU A 59 8.27 -6.95 -3.98
CA LEU A 59 8.50 -7.42 -2.60
C LEU A 59 7.81 -6.52 -1.56
N ASP A 60 7.77 -5.22 -1.81
CA ASP A 60 7.04 -4.27 -0.98
C ASP A 60 5.54 -4.53 -0.96
N GLN A 61 4.96 -4.71 -2.14
CA GLN A 61 3.52 -4.98 -2.25
C GLN A 61 3.17 -6.36 -1.69
N LEU A 62 4.06 -7.35 -1.82
CA LEU A 62 3.89 -8.64 -1.14
C LEU A 62 3.94 -8.52 0.38
N SER A 63 4.75 -7.59 0.91
CA SER A 63 4.80 -7.34 2.36
C SER A 63 3.47 -6.76 2.87
N TYR A 64 2.89 -5.79 2.16
CA TYR A 64 1.55 -5.26 2.50
C TYR A 64 0.44 -6.28 2.31
N PHE A 65 0.50 -7.07 1.24
CA PHE A 65 -0.45 -8.17 1.03
C PHE A 65 -0.41 -9.15 2.20
N SER A 66 0.79 -9.56 2.61
CA SER A 66 1.02 -10.44 3.76
C SER A 66 0.47 -9.84 5.06
N MET A 67 0.67 -8.54 5.28
CA MET A 67 0.09 -7.82 6.42
C MET A 67 -1.44 -7.88 6.42
N PHE A 68 -2.11 -7.49 5.32
CA PHE A 68 -3.57 -7.50 5.24
C PHE A 68 -4.14 -8.91 5.39
N LEU A 69 -3.47 -9.91 4.80
CA LEU A 69 -3.83 -11.30 4.96
C LEU A 69 -3.69 -11.75 6.42
N GLY A 70 -2.60 -11.39 7.10
CA GLY A 70 -2.37 -11.70 8.51
C GLY A 70 -3.42 -11.08 9.43
N ILE A 71 -3.77 -9.81 9.21
CA ILE A 71 -4.86 -9.12 9.93
C ILE A 71 -6.18 -9.87 9.76
N SER A 72 -6.51 -10.25 8.52
CA SER A 72 -7.74 -10.98 8.23
C SER A 72 -7.76 -12.38 8.84
N ILE A 73 -6.65 -13.12 8.79
CA ILE A 73 -6.53 -14.45 9.43
C ILE A 73 -6.73 -14.32 10.95
N CYS A 74 -6.13 -13.30 11.58
CA CYS A 74 -6.21 -13.13 13.02
C CYS A 74 -7.64 -12.85 13.50
N ILE A 75 -8.34 -11.87 12.89
CA ILE A 75 -9.71 -11.52 13.29
C ILE A 75 -10.70 -12.66 13.02
N ASN A 76 -10.43 -13.49 12.00
CA ASN A 76 -11.25 -14.67 11.68
C ASN A 76 -10.95 -15.88 12.57
N ASN A 77 -9.87 -15.86 13.35
CA ASN A 77 -9.49 -16.98 14.21
C ASN A 77 -10.28 -16.95 15.54
N PRO A 78 -11.13 -17.96 15.83
CA PRO A 78 -11.93 -18.00 17.05
C PRO A 78 -11.10 -18.12 18.32
N LYS A 79 -9.82 -18.54 18.23
CA LYS A 79 -8.88 -18.56 19.37
C LYS A 79 -8.61 -17.17 19.92
N PHE A 80 -8.59 -16.15 19.06
CA PHE A 80 -8.24 -14.77 19.43
C PHE A 80 -9.49 -13.89 19.55
N PHE A 81 -10.48 -14.09 18.69
CA PHE A 81 -11.69 -13.26 18.64
C PHE A 81 -12.96 -14.12 18.66
N ILE A 82 -13.70 -14.00 19.77
CA ILE A 82 -14.99 -14.66 19.95
C ILE A 82 -16.02 -14.01 19.02
N SER A 83 -16.90 -14.81 18.41
CA SER A 83 -17.92 -14.30 17.50
C SER A 83 -18.99 -13.48 18.23
N SER A 84 -18.88 -12.16 18.16
CA SER A 84 -19.94 -11.19 18.47
C SER A 84 -20.51 -10.60 17.16
N PRO A 85 -21.71 -9.98 17.16
CA PRO A 85 -22.26 -9.33 15.98
C PRO A 85 -21.33 -8.28 15.37
N GLU A 86 -20.64 -7.50 16.21
CA GLU A 86 -19.67 -6.48 15.79
C GLU A 86 -18.43 -7.11 15.13
N ILE A 87 -17.89 -8.16 15.73
CA ILE A 87 -16.72 -8.88 15.21
C ILE A 87 -17.07 -9.59 13.88
N ILE A 88 -18.30 -10.07 13.70
CA ILE A 88 -18.74 -10.65 12.42
C ILE A 88 -18.68 -9.62 11.29
N ILE A 89 -19.10 -8.38 11.55
CA ILE A 89 -18.99 -7.28 10.57
C ILE A 89 -17.52 -7.00 10.27
N LEU A 90 -16.67 -6.91 11.29
CA LEU A 90 -15.23 -6.66 11.12
C LEU A 90 -14.52 -7.77 10.33
N LYS A 91 -14.91 -9.04 10.52
CA LYS A 91 -14.42 -10.17 9.72
C LYS A 91 -14.73 -10.01 8.23
N GLN A 92 -15.92 -9.51 7.89
CA GLN A 92 -16.29 -9.25 6.50
C GLN A 92 -15.51 -8.05 5.93
N ILE A 93 -15.34 -6.99 6.70
CA ILE A 93 -14.55 -5.81 6.29
C ILE A 93 -13.07 -6.19 6.09
N SER A 94 -12.50 -7.07 6.92
CA SER A 94 -11.10 -7.50 6.74
C SER A 94 -10.89 -8.27 5.44
N ILE A 95 -11.85 -9.12 5.04
CA ILE A 95 -11.82 -9.80 3.74
C ILE A 95 -11.97 -8.79 2.60
N LEU A 96 -12.87 -7.81 2.76
CA LEU A 96 -13.06 -6.75 1.78
C LEU A 96 -11.80 -5.89 1.61
N ASN A 97 -11.03 -5.64 2.68
CA ASN A 97 -9.73 -4.94 2.59
C ASN A 97 -8.73 -5.66 1.68
N ILE A 98 -8.67 -7.00 1.75
CA ILE A 98 -7.80 -7.78 0.85
C ILE A 98 -8.24 -7.58 -0.61
N LEU A 99 -9.54 -7.64 -0.88
CA LEU A 99 -10.07 -7.43 -2.23
C LEU A 99 -9.79 -6.01 -2.74
N LEU A 100 -10.05 -4.99 -1.92
CA LEU A 100 -9.77 -3.59 -2.26
C LEU A 100 -8.28 -3.37 -2.51
N TYR A 101 -7.41 -4.00 -1.71
CA TYR A 101 -5.97 -3.93 -1.91
C TYR A 101 -5.53 -4.60 -3.22
N ILE A 102 -6.07 -5.79 -3.56
CA ILE A 102 -5.78 -6.45 -4.85
C ILE A 102 -6.26 -5.57 -6.02
N MET A 103 -7.44 -4.97 -5.92
CA MET A 103 -7.96 -4.05 -6.94
C MET A 103 -7.04 -2.83 -7.09
N PHE A 104 -6.66 -2.21 -5.97
CA PHE A 104 -5.75 -1.07 -5.95
C PHE A 104 -4.41 -1.43 -6.62
N LEU A 105 -3.82 -2.55 -6.21
CA LEU A 105 -2.55 -3.05 -6.72
C LEU A 105 -2.63 -3.35 -8.22
N THR A 106 -3.70 -3.98 -8.67
CA THR A 106 -3.87 -4.32 -10.09
C THR A 106 -3.97 -3.06 -10.94
N ILE A 107 -4.77 -2.07 -10.52
CA ILE A 107 -4.95 -0.82 -11.28
C ILE A 107 -3.66 -0.01 -11.30
N ILE A 108 -2.95 0.11 -10.17
CA ILE A 108 -1.71 0.91 -10.10
C ILE A 108 -0.58 0.25 -10.89
N LEU A 109 -0.41 -1.08 -10.81
CA LEU A 109 0.62 -1.78 -11.59
C LEU A 109 0.31 -1.77 -13.08
N PHE A 110 -0.97 -1.96 -13.46
CA PHE A 110 -1.39 -1.84 -14.85
C PHE A 110 -1.10 -0.45 -15.41
N PHE A 111 -1.39 0.59 -14.61
CA PHE A 111 -1.05 1.97 -14.95
C PHE A 111 0.46 2.12 -15.15
N MET A 112 1.28 1.65 -14.19
CA MET A 112 2.73 1.76 -14.27
C MET A 112 3.31 1.06 -15.50
N ILE A 113 2.94 -0.20 -15.74
CA ILE A 113 3.42 -0.98 -16.89
C ILE A 113 3.13 -0.27 -18.22
N ARG A 114 1.99 0.42 -18.33
CA ARG A 114 1.59 1.09 -19.57
C ARG A 114 2.06 2.54 -19.71
N ARG A 115 2.31 3.24 -18.61
CA ARG A 115 2.44 4.71 -18.61
C ARG A 115 3.75 5.21 -18.01
N THR A 116 4.44 4.41 -17.20
CA THR A 116 5.64 4.85 -16.49
C THR A 116 6.90 4.21 -17.07
N LYS A 117 8.00 4.96 -17.12
CA LYS A 117 9.32 4.43 -17.54
C LYS A 117 10.10 3.84 -16.36
N ASN A 118 9.64 4.12 -15.14
CA ASN A 118 10.24 3.74 -13.88
C ASN A 118 9.46 2.59 -13.24
N GLY A 119 10.18 1.66 -12.62
CA GLY A 119 9.59 0.50 -11.94
C GLY A 119 9.21 0.77 -10.48
N SER A 120 9.54 1.94 -9.95
CA SER A 120 9.26 2.30 -8.55
C SER A 120 7.95 3.08 -8.42
N LEU A 121 7.09 2.61 -7.51
CA LEU A 121 5.79 3.20 -7.18
C LEU A 121 5.91 4.66 -6.69
N ALA A 122 7.08 5.06 -6.18
CA ALA A 122 7.33 6.41 -5.68
C ALA A 122 7.22 7.50 -6.76
N TYR A 123 7.45 7.16 -8.03
CA TYR A 123 7.40 8.11 -9.14
C TYR A 123 5.98 8.37 -9.65
N TYR A 124 5.04 7.48 -9.36
CA TYR A 124 3.67 7.53 -9.90
C TYR A 124 2.99 8.91 -9.72
N PRO A 125 2.93 9.53 -8.52
CA PRO A 125 2.22 10.79 -8.35
C PRO A 125 2.81 11.92 -9.19
N LYS A 126 4.15 11.97 -9.31
CA LYS A 126 4.86 12.99 -10.08
C LYS A 126 4.60 12.84 -11.58
N GLU A 127 4.58 11.61 -12.08
CA GLU A 127 4.29 11.32 -13.48
C GLU A 127 2.84 11.72 -13.82
N VAL A 128 1.88 11.38 -12.96
CA VAL A 128 0.47 11.78 -13.13
C VAL A 128 0.29 13.30 -13.12
N ASP A 129 0.81 13.96 -12.09
CA ASP A 129 0.61 15.40 -11.90
C ASP A 129 1.29 16.24 -12.98
N SER A 130 2.34 15.72 -13.62
CA SER A 130 3.01 16.39 -14.74
C SER A 130 2.15 16.44 -16.02
N ILE A 131 1.31 15.42 -16.23
CA ILE A 131 0.38 15.36 -17.37
C ILE A 131 -0.92 16.11 -17.02
N ILE A 132 -1.39 15.96 -15.78
CA ILE A 132 -2.65 16.55 -15.30
C ILE A 132 -2.40 17.28 -13.99
N PRO A 133 -2.12 18.60 -14.05
CA PRO A 133 -1.87 19.38 -12.85
C PRO A 133 -3.05 19.32 -11.88
N VAL A 134 -2.75 19.10 -10.59
CA VAL A 134 -3.74 18.97 -9.51
C VAL A 134 -4.72 20.15 -9.46
N ASN A 135 -4.27 21.36 -9.79
CA ASN A 135 -5.10 22.57 -9.76
C ASN A 135 -6.21 22.57 -10.82
N LYS A 136 -6.08 21.78 -11.88
CA LYS A 136 -7.10 21.63 -12.95
C LYS A 136 -8.12 20.53 -12.65
N ARG A 137 -7.99 19.84 -11.51
CA ARG A 137 -8.86 18.73 -11.09
C ARG A 137 -10.04 19.23 -10.25
N SER A 138 -11.03 18.36 -10.05
CA SER A 138 -12.19 18.63 -9.20
C SER A 138 -11.79 19.00 -7.77
N LEU A 139 -12.63 19.80 -7.09
CA LEU A 139 -12.40 20.20 -5.70
C LEU A 139 -12.23 18.99 -4.78
N PHE A 140 -13.02 17.94 -5.00
CA PHE A 140 -12.94 16.69 -4.23
C PHE A 140 -11.60 15.96 -4.43
N TYR A 141 -11.12 15.86 -5.68
CA TYR A 141 -9.79 15.28 -5.95
C TYR A 141 -8.68 16.08 -5.26
N ARG A 142 -8.75 17.42 -5.32
CA ARG A 142 -7.78 18.31 -4.66
C ARG A 142 -7.77 18.15 -3.13
N PHE A 143 -8.89 17.76 -2.54
CA PHE A 143 -8.95 17.44 -1.12
C PHE A 143 -8.28 16.09 -0.83
N ILE A 144 -8.64 15.02 -1.55
CA ILE A 144 -8.05 13.69 -1.35
C ILE A 144 -6.53 13.69 -1.61
N SER A 145 -6.07 14.43 -2.62
CA SER A 145 -4.65 14.50 -2.97
C SER A 145 -3.78 15.11 -1.87
N LYS A 146 -4.34 15.85 -0.91
CA LYS A 146 -3.63 16.30 0.30
C LYS A 146 -3.29 15.15 1.24
N PHE A 147 -4.09 14.08 1.24
CA PHE A 147 -3.93 12.93 2.13
C PHE A 147 -3.21 11.75 1.47
N ARG A 148 -2.89 11.82 0.17
CA ARG A 148 -2.21 10.73 -0.56
C ARG A 148 -0.85 10.35 0.03
N PHE A 149 -0.22 11.23 0.82
CA PHE A 149 1.04 10.91 1.51
C PHE A 149 0.87 9.76 2.51
N LEU A 150 -0.33 9.57 3.08
CA LEU A 150 -0.63 8.47 4.01
C LEU A 150 -0.49 7.09 3.37
N LEU A 151 -0.61 7.01 2.04
CA LEU A 151 -0.43 5.76 1.28
C LEU A 151 1.04 5.51 0.92
N LYS A 152 1.91 6.51 1.08
CA LYS A 152 3.33 6.30 0.87
C LYS A 152 3.87 5.44 1.99
N ARG A 153 4.75 4.52 1.61
CA ARG A 153 5.37 3.55 2.51
C ARG A 153 6.03 4.19 3.73
N GLU A 154 6.68 5.33 3.54
CA GLU A 154 7.34 6.12 4.60
C GLU A 154 6.42 6.69 5.68
N TYR A 155 5.10 6.76 5.43
CA TYR A 155 4.11 7.18 6.43
C TYR A 155 3.19 6.04 6.85
N PHE A 156 2.85 5.15 5.92
CA PHE A 156 1.96 4.03 6.17
C PHE A 156 2.55 3.05 7.18
N SER A 157 3.78 2.59 6.95
CA SER A 157 4.45 1.61 7.79
C SER A 157 4.61 2.05 9.26
N PRO A 158 5.15 3.26 9.58
CA PRO A 158 5.21 3.71 10.96
C PRO A 158 3.82 4.01 11.54
N GLY A 159 2.87 4.44 10.71
CA GLY A 159 1.47 4.59 11.10
C GLY A 159 0.85 3.29 11.63
N MET A 160 1.22 2.15 11.03
CA MET A 160 0.73 0.84 11.46
C MET A 160 1.20 0.45 12.87
N ILE A 161 2.34 0.99 13.35
CA ILE A 161 2.78 0.78 14.74
C ILE A 161 1.75 1.39 15.70
N PHE A 162 1.35 2.64 15.49
CA PHE A 162 0.33 3.30 16.33
C PHE A 162 -1.03 2.61 16.24
N VAL A 163 -1.43 2.23 15.03
CA VAL A 163 -2.67 1.47 14.80
C VAL A 163 -2.66 0.14 15.55
N SER A 164 -1.52 -0.58 15.55
CA SER A 164 -1.38 -1.87 16.23
C SER A 164 -1.49 -1.78 17.75
N LEU A 165 -1.15 -0.62 18.35
CA LEU A 165 -1.32 -0.37 19.79
C LEU A 165 -2.79 -0.18 20.18
N ILE A 166 -3.62 0.30 19.25
CA ILE A 166 -5.06 0.49 19.48
C ILE A 166 -5.80 -0.85 19.31
N GLY A 167 -5.45 -1.63 18.30
CA GLY A 167 -5.96 -2.99 18.09
C GLY A 167 -6.44 -3.27 16.67
N TYR A 168 -6.81 -4.54 16.42
CA TYR A 168 -7.21 -5.03 15.09
C TYR A 168 -8.47 -4.37 14.55
N GLU A 169 -9.44 -4.05 15.42
CA GLU A 169 -10.71 -3.43 15.02
C GLU A 169 -10.45 -2.07 14.36
N PHE A 170 -9.65 -1.23 15.03
CA PHE A 170 -9.23 0.07 14.50
C PHE A 170 -8.40 -0.10 13.23
N ALA A 171 -7.48 -1.07 13.20
CA ALA A 171 -6.66 -1.37 12.02
C ALA A 171 -7.49 -1.68 10.77
N ILE A 172 -8.52 -2.52 10.92
CA ILE A 172 -9.41 -2.92 9.83
C ILE A 172 -10.20 -1.71 9.29
N ILE A 173 -10.75 -0.89 10.18
CA ILE A 173 -11.55 0.28 9.81
C ILE A 173 -10.69 1.34 9.13
N ILE A 174 -9.54 1.69 9.72
CA ILE A 174 -8.67 2.72 9.14
C ILE A 174 -8.10 2.28 7.79
N SER A 175 -7.71 1.01 7.65
CA SER A 175 -7.23 0.52 6.35
C SER A 175 -8.32 0.47 5.30
N PHE A 176 -9.57 0.15 5.68
CA PHE A 176 -10.70 0.20 4.77
C PHE A 176 -10.90 1.61 4.22
N ILE A 177 -10.93 2.61 5.10
CA ILE A 177 -11.07 4.02 4.73
C ILE A 177 -9.92 4.44 3.80
N LEU A 178 -8.67 4.13 4.16
CA LEU A 178 -7.51 4.48 3.35
C LEU A 178 -7.54 3.83 1.97
N LEU A 179 -7.84 2.54 1.88
CA LEU A 179 -7.91 1.81 0.59
C LEU A 179 -9.07 2.32 -0.28
N PHE A 180 -10.21 2.61 0.31
CA PHE A 180 -11.36 3.16 -0.40
C PHE A 180 -11.03 4.52 -1.02
N PHE A 181 -10.46 5.44 -0.25
CA PHE A 181 -10.03 6.74 -0.78
C PHE A 181 -8.86 6.61 -1.79
N ALA A 182 -7.96 5.65 -1.59
CA ALA A 182 -6.89 5.35 -2.54
C ALA A 182 -7.43 4.92 -3.90
N LEU A 183 -8.44 4.05 -3.92
CA LEU A 183 -9.10 3.60 -5.14
C LEU A 183 -9.86 4.72 -5.84
N ILE A 184 -10.56 5.58 -5.08
CA ILE A 184 -11.22 6.76 -5.65
C ILE A 184 -10.19 7.70 -6.31
N HIS A 185 -9.07 7.95 -5.63
CA HIS A 185 -7.99 8.77 -6.20
C HIS A 185 -7.46 8.15 -7.49
N LEU A 186 -7.12 6.86 -7.46
CA LEU A 186 -6.53 6.13 -8.59
C LEU A 186 -7.48 6.02 -9.79
N THR A 187 -8.77 5.80 -9.55
CA THR A 187 -9.78 5.76 -10.61
C THR A 187 -10.00 7.15 -11.22
N SER A 188 -10.01 8.21 -10.40
CA SER A 188 -10.03 9.59 -10.89
C SER A 188 -8.79 9.91 -11.74
N ASP A 189 -7.63 9.37 -11.36
CA ASP A 189 -6.41 9.49 -12.15
C ASP A 189 -6.52 8.84 -13.52
N TYR A 190 -6.98 7.59 -13.53
CA TYR A 190 -7.16 6.82 -14.75
C TYR A 190 -8.17 7.47 -15.72
N LEU A 191 -9.32 7.92 -15.23
CA LEU A 191 -10.38 8.51 -16.07
C LEU A 191 -9.92 9.77 -16.78
N GLU A 192 -9.24 10.67 -16.08
CA GLU A 192 -8.82 11.95 -16.66
C GLU A 192 -7.62 11.80 -17.59
N MET A 193 -6.76 10.81 -17.35
CA MET A 193 -5.70 10.46 -18.30
C MET A 193 -6.25 9.96 -19.62
N ASN A 194 -7.28 9.12 -19.59
CA ASN A 194 -7.88 8.61 -20.84
C ASN A 194 -8.52 9.74 -21.66
N LYS A 195 -9.22 10.68 -21.03
CA LYS A 195 -9.82 11.83 -21.74
C LYS A 195 -8.81 12.67 -22.52
N LYS A 196 -7.56 12.80 -22.04
CA LYS A 196 -6.55 13.62 -22.72
C LYS A 196 -5.92 12.96 -23.94
N ILE A 197 -5.98 11.63 -24.03
CA ILE A 197 -5.38 10.88 -25.13
C ILE A 197 -6.30 10.89 -26.36
N ASP A 198 -7.61 10.96 -26.13
CA ASP A 198 -8.62 11.08 -27.20
C ASP A 198 -8.62 12.47 -27.89
N ILE A 199 -7.84 13.44 -27.38
CA ILE A 199 -7.72 14.80 -27.97
C ILE A 199 -6.47 14.92 -28.87
N THR A 200 -5.61 13.89 -28.91
CA THR A 200 -4.35 13.88 -29.67
C THR A 200 -4.40 13.08 -30.98
N TYR A 201 -5.58 12.67 -31.45
CA TYR A 201 -5.79 12.08 -32.77
C TYR A 201 -6.72 12.93 -33.62
#